data_AF-A0A4Q3X0R4-F1
#
_entry.id   AF-A0A4Q3X0R4-F1
#
_cell.length_a   1.000
_cell.length_b   1.000
_cell.length_c   1.000
_cell.angle_alpha   90.00
_cell.angle_beta   90.00
_cell.angle_gamma   90.00
#
_symmetry.space_group_name_H-M   'P 1'
#
loop_
_entity.id
_entity.type
_entity.pdbx_description
1 polymer ?
#
loop_
_entity_poly.entity_id
_entity_poly.type
_entity_poly.pdbx_seq_one_letter_code
_entity_poly.pdbx_strand_id
1 'polypeptide(L)' 'VAVAIAVATAHRGPSFEACRYVIEELKKRVPIWKKENARDGFWWVEGSAG' A
#
# COMPACT_ATOMS: atom_id res chain seq x y z
N VAL A 1 -2.51 -9.86 5.76
CA VAL A 1 -2.62 -8.92 4.61
C VAL A 1 -2.68 -7.51 5.17
N ALA A 2 -1.87 -6.57 4.66
CA ALA A 2 -1.86 -5.18 5.15
C ALA A 2 -2.80 -4.26 4.34
N VAL A 3 -2.89 -4.46 3.03
CA VAL A 3 -3.78 -3.73 2.12
C VAL A 3 -4.27 -4.70 1.04
N ALA A 4 -5.53 -4.59 0.64
CA ALA A 4 -6.11 -5.28 -0.51
C ALA A 4 -6.77 -4.27 -1.46
N ILE A 5 -6.54 -4.43 -2.76
CA ILE A 5 -7.10 -3.57 -3.82
C ILE A 5 -7.73 -4.50 -4.87
N ALA A 6 -8.97 -4.21 -5.26
CA ALA A 6 -9.69 -4.95 -6.27
C ALA A 6 -10.23 -3.98 -7.33
N VAL A 7 -9.98 -4.27 -8.61
CA VAL A 7 -10.41 -3.45 -9.74
C VAL A 7 -10.97 -4.33 -10.86
N ALA A 8 -12.17 -4.00 -11.33
CA ALA A 8 -12.82 -4.67 -12.46
C ALA A 8 -12.87 -3.74 -13.67
N THR A 9 -12.47 -4.24 -14.83
CA THR A 9 -12.52 -3.55 -16.13
C THR A 9 -12.82 -4.56 -17.24
N ALA A 10 -13.22 -4.10 -18.43
CA ALA A 10 -13.60 -4.97 -19.55
C ALA A 10 -12.43 -5.81 -20.11
N HIS A 11 -11.19 -5.35 -19.94
CA HIS A 11 -9.98 -6.04 -20.38
C HIS A 11 -8.93 -5.99 -19.28
N ARG A 12 -8.11 -7.04 -19.14
CA ARG A 12 -7.16 -7.16 -18.02
C ARG A 12 -6.14 -6.01 -17.91
N GLY A 13 -5.77 -5.36 -19.02
CA GLY A 13 -4.75 -4.30 -19.05
C GLY A 13 -5.07 -3.14 -18.11
N PRO A 14 -6.20 -2.44 -18.33
CA PRO A 14 -6.66 -1.37 -17.44
C PRO A 14 -6.78 -1.76 -15.96
N SER A 15 -7.16 -3.00 -15.64
CA SER A 15 -7.20 -3.47 -14.25
C SER A 15 -5.82 -3.48 -13.58
N PHE A 16 -4.76 -3.90 -14.28
CA PHE A 16 -3.41 -3.87 -13.72
C PHE A 16 -2.88 -2.45 -13.53
N GLU A 17 -3.11 -1.58 -14.51
CA GLU A 17 -2.71 -0.17 -14.43
C GLU A 17 -3.42 0.54 -13.27
N ALA A 18 -4.73 0.35 -13.13
CA ALA A 18 -5.51 0.94 -12.06
C ALA A 18 -5.10 0.39 -10.67
N CYS A 19 -4.90 -0.91 -10.52
CA CYS A 19 -4.40 -1.49 -9.27
C CYS A 19 -3.05 -0.87 -8.86
N ARG A 20 -2.14 -0.69 -9.82
CA ARG A 20 -0.85 -0.03 -9.57
C ARG A 20 -1.02 1.42 -9.17
N TYR A 21 -1.84 2.17 -9.90
CA TYR A 21 -2.12 3.57 -9.59
C TYR A 21 -2.67 3.72 -8.17
N VAL A 22 -3.66 2.91 -7.79
CA VAL A 22 -4.31 2.99 -6.48
C VAL A 22 -3.33 2.74 -5.34
N ILE A 23 -2.44 1.73 -5.43
CA ILE A 23 -1.48 1.47 -4.35
C ILE A 23 -0.44 2.60 -4.20
N GLU A 24 0.00 3.20 -5.31
CA GLU A 24 0.94 4.32 -5.28
C GLU A 24 0.31 5.56 -4.65
N GLU A 25 -0.90 5.93 -5.07
CA GLU A 25 -1.59 7.10 -4.52
C GLU A 25 -2.03 6.89 -3.07
N LEU A 26 -2.43 5.67 -2.71
CA LEU A 26 -2.75 5.32 -1.32
C LEU A 26 -1.54 5.56 -0.40
N LYS A 27 -0.35 5.11 -0.81
CA LYS A 27 0.87 5.29 -0.02
C LYS A 27 1.29 6.76 0.12
N LYS A 28 0.99 7.61 -0.87
CA LYS A 28 1.30 9.05 -0.83
C LYS A 28 0.31 9.83 0.03
N ARG A 29 -0.98 9.51 -0.07
CA ARG A 29 -2.05 10.35 0.47
C ARG A 29 -2.54 9.90 1.83
N VAL A 30 -2.47 8.60 2.13
CA VAL A 30 -3.00 8.06 3.37
C VAL A 30 -1.87 7.96 4.40
N PRO A 31 -1.99 8.61 5.56
CA PRO A 31 -1.00 8.53 6.62
C PRO A 31 -1.11 7.16 7.33
N ILE A 32 -0.47 6.14 6.74
CA ILE A 32 -0.33 4.80 7.31
C ILE A 32 1.13 4.51 7.67
N TRP A 33 1.33 3.88 8.81
CA TRP A 33 2.65 3.46 9.29
C TRP A 33 2.63 1.98 9.68
N LYS A 34 3.76 1.31 9.46
CA LYS A 34 3.94 -0.09 9.85
C LYS A 34 4.63 -0.13 11.21
N LYS A 35 3.98 -0.74 12.20
CA LYS A 35 4.62 -1.08 13.48
C LYS A 35 5.39 -2.38 13.33
N GLU A 36 6.70 -2.35 13.59
CA GLU A 36 7.54 -3.55 13.64
C GLU A 36 7.80 -3.92 15.10
N ASN A 37 7.66 -5.21 15.40
CA ASN A 37 7.86 -5.75 16.74
C ASN A 37 9.10 -6.64 16.71
N ALA A 38 10.00 -6.43 17.67
CA ALA A 38 11.17 -7.25 17.92
C ALA A 38 11.13 -7.82 19.35
N ARG A 39 12.09 -8.67 19.70
CA ARG A 39 12.15 -9.30 21.03
C ARG A 39 12.35 -8.29 22.16
N ASP A 40 12.98 -7.17 21.86
CA ASP A 40 13.41 -6.11 22.78
C ASP A 40 12.55 -4.84 22.69
N GLY A 41 11.53 -4.80 21.84
CA GLY A 41 10.64 -3.65 21.74
C GLY A 41 9.90 -3.54 20.42
N PHE A 42 9.46 -2.32 20.10
CA PHE A 42 8.81 -2.02 18.83
C PHE A 42 9.22 -0.63 18.32
N TRP A 43 9.16 -0.44 17.02
CA TRP A 43 9.32 0.86 16.37
C TRP A 43 8.30 1.04 15.25
N TRP A 44 8.05 2.29 14.89
CA TRP A 44 7.26 2.64 13.72
C TRP A 44 8.20 2.86 12.54
N VAL A 45 7.90 2.21 11.42
CA VAL A 45 8.59 2.47 10.15
C VAL A 45 7.99 3.74 9.56
N GLU A 46 8.83 4.75 9.33
CA GLU A 46 8.42 5.94 8.58
C GLU A 46 8.03 5.55 7.16
N GLY A 47 6.91 6.10 6.69
CA GLY A 47 6.45 5.86 5.33
C GLY A 47 7.51 6.34 4.34
N SER A 48 8.02 5.42 3.52
CA SER A 48 8.88 5.77 2.39
C SER A 48 8.00 6.52 1.38
N ALA A 49 7.94 7.85 1.49
CA ALA A 49 7.58 8.68 0.35
C ALA A 49 8.71 8.49 -0.67
N GLY A 50 8.45 7.65 -1.68
CA GLY A 50 9.37 7.49 -2.80
C GLY A 50 9.57 8.80 -3.55
#